data_AF-A0A9Q9HPI1-F1
#
_entry.id   AF-A0A9Q9HPI1-F1
#
_cell.length_a   1.000
_cell.length_b   1.000
_cell.length_c   1.000
_cell.angle_alpha   90.00
_cell.angle_beta   90.00
_cell.angle_gamma   90.00
#
_symmetry.space_group_name_H-M   'P 1'
#
loop_
_entity.id
_entity.type
_entity.pdbx_description
1 polymer ?
#
loop_
_entity_poly.entity_id
_entity_poly.type
_entity_poly.pdbx_seq_one_letter_code
_entity_poly.pdbx_strand_id
1 'polypeptide(L)'
;MFAFLLLFDLLRDETPAVAVFDPEKSLTMFVVWSNGRVPDEQFGDTLPAFQQAVQLEIDRLSGQTGQIVVRKGAVLSAAGLQAADVTDTIMEKVLVDAAF
;
A
#
# COMPACT_ATOMS: atom_id res chain seq x y z
N MET A 1 4.28 40.65 14.91
CA MET A 1 4.33 39.72 13.76
C MET A 1 4.84 38.37 14.26
N PHE A 2 3.98 37.56 14.90
CA PHE A 2 4.37 36.26 15.49
C PHE A 2 3.24 35.20 15.42
N ALA A 3 2.00 35.60 15.08
CA ALA A 3 0.86 34.68 15.00
C ALA A 3 0.85 33.80 13.74
N PHE A 4 1.66 34.10 12.73
CA PHE A 4 1.64 33.39 11.44
C PHE A 4 2.41 32.06 11.47
N LEU A 5 3.41 31.92 12.35
CA LEU A 5 4.22 30.69 12.45
C LEU A 5 3.47 29.55 13.14
N LEU A 6 2.53 29.86 14.05
CA LEU A 6 1.73 28.85 14.76
C LEU A 6 0.58 28.29 13.92
N LEU A 7 0.19 28.99 12.84
CA LEU A 7 -0.87 28.54 11.94
C LEU A 7 -0.38 27.44 10.97
N PHE A 8 0.91 27.46 10.61
CA PHE A 8 1.51 26.46 9.72
C PHE A 8 1.67 25.08 10.37
N ASP A 9 1.90 25.02 11.68
CA ASP A 9 1.97 23.74 12.41
C ASP A 9 0.60 23.06 12.54
N LEU A 10 -0.49 23.83 12.59
CA LEU A 10 -1.86 23.30 12.69
C LEU A 10 -2.43 22.80 11.36
N LEU A 11 -1.84 23.20 10.23
CA LEU A 11 -2.23 22.80 8.87
C LEU A 11 -1.45 21.60 8.34
N ARG A 12 -0.51 21.08 9.13
CA ARG A 12 0.19 19.84 8.83
C ARG A 12 -0.68 18.68 9.26
N ASP A 13 -1.65 18.33 8.41
CA ASP A 13 -2.07 16.94 8.26
C ASP A 13 -0.84 16.17 7.77
N GLU A 14 0.08 15.88 8.68
CA GLU A 14 1.28 15.08 8.39
C GLU A 14 0.78 13.70 8.00
N THR A 15 0.86 13.37 6.70
CA THR A 15 0.69 12.00 6.21
C THR A 15 1.50 11.08 7.12
N PRO A 16 0.87 10.08 7.75
CA PRO A 16 1.52 9.34 8.81
C PRO A 16 2.81 8.72 8.28
N ALA A 17 3.91 8.88 9.02
CA ALA A 17 5.25 8.49 8.57
C ALA A 17 5.37 7.00 8.23
N VAL A 18 4.45 6.17 8.75
CA VAL A 18 4.39 4.73 8.48
C VAL A 18 3.02 4.39 7.90
N ALA A 19 3.04 3.57 6.85
CA ALA A 19 1.86 2.93 6.28
C ALA A 19 1.96 1.42 6.47
N VAL A 20 0.83 0.73 6.53
CA VAL A 20 0.79 -0.73 6.64
C VAL A 20 0.21 -1.36 5.38
N PHE A 21 0.79 -2.48 4.99
CA PHE A 21 0.36 -3.31 3.87
C PHE A 21 0.07 -4.73 4.35
N ASP A 22 -1.09 -5.26 3.99
CA ASP A 22 -1.55 -6.60 4.34
C ASP A 22 -1.34 -7.56 3.14
N PRO A 23 -0.26 -8.37 3.15
CA PRO A 23 0.04 -9.27 2.03
C PRO A 23 -0.98 -10.40 1.88
N GLU A 24 -1.65 -10.80 2.96
CA GLU A 24 -2.64 -11.89 2.92
C GLU A 24 -3.95 -11.39 2.29
N LYS A 25 -4.39 -10.19 2.67
CA LYS A 25 -5.52 -9.52 2.02
C LYS A 25 -5.20 -9.24 0.55
N SER A 26 -4.02 -8.72 0.24
CA SER A 26 -3.57 -8.46 -1.13
C SER A 26 -3.61 -9.72 -2.01
N LEU A 27 -3.09 -10.85 -1.53
CA LEU A 27 -3.15 -12.12 -2.25
C LEU A 27 -4.61 -12.59 -2.45
N THR A 28 -5.45 -12.45 -1.44
CA THR A 28 -6.88 -12.78 -1.55
C THR A 28 -7.57 -11.94 -2.61
N MET A 29 -7.30 -10.63 -2.66
CA MET A 29 -7.84 -9.74 -3.68
C MET A 29 -7.37 -10.14 -5.08
N PHE A 30 -6.10 -10.53 -5.25
CA PHE A 30 -5.58 -11.03 -6.52
C PHE A 30 -6.28 -12.31 -6.99
N VAL A 31 -6.48 -13.29 -6.09
CA VAL A 31 -7.21 -14.53 -6.37
C VAL A 31 -8.66 -14.23 -6.79
N VAL A 32 -9.33 -13.30 -6.13
CA VAL A 32 -10.71 -12.92 -6.49
C VAL A 32 -10.75 -12.20 -7.84
N TRP A 33 -9.78 -11.32 -8.11
CA TRP A 33 -9.66 -10.63 -9.39
C TRP A 33 -9.35 -11.59 -10.54
N SER A 34 -8.47 -12.57 -10.33
CA SER A 34 -8.05 -13.52 -11.37
C SER A 34 -9.16 -14.46 -11.82
N ASN A 35 -10.18 -14.68 -10.97
CA ASN A 35 -11.32 -15.52 -11.29
C ASN A 35 -12.01 -15.07 -12.59
N GLY A 36 -12.02 -15.94 -13.60
CA GLY A 36 -12.57 -15.69 -14.93
C GLY A 36 -11.71 -14.80 -15.84
N ARG A 37 -10.52 -14.37 -15.39
CA ARG A 37 -9.53 -13.58 -16.16
C ARG A 37 -8.28 -14.36 -16.50
N VAL A 38 -7.80 -15.17 -15.55
CA VAL A 38 -6.59 -15.99 -15.69
C VAL A 38 -7.00 -17.46 -15.65
N PRO A 39 -6.63 -18.29 -16.63
CA PRO A 39 -6.83 -19.73 -16.57
C PRO A 39 -6.10 -20.34 -15.36
N ASP A 40 -6.70 -21.31 -14.68
CA ASP A 40 -6.13 -21.94 -13.48
C ASP A 40 -4.70 -22.48 -13.71
N GLU A 41 -4.45 -23.05 -14.89
CA GLU A 41 -3.14 -23.59 -15.30
C GLU A 41 -2.05 -22.50 -15.39
N GLN A 42 -2.45 -21.25 -15.62
CA GLN A 42 -1.55 -20.10 -15.78
C GLN A 42 -1.49 -19.24 -14.50
N PHE A 43 -2.37 -19.47 -13.53
CA PHE A 43 -2.41 -18.67 -12.30
C PHE A 43 -1.06 -18.66 -11.57
N GLY A 44 -0.41 -19.82 -11.47
CA GLY A 44 0.92 -19.93 -10.85
C GLY A 44 1.99 -19.08 -11.54
N ASP A 45 1.92 -18.95 -12.86
CA ASP A 45 2.88 -18.18 -13.66
C ASP A 45 2.67 -16.68 -13.54
N THR A 46 1.44 -16.24 -13.23
CA THR A 46 1.12 -14.81 -13.00
C THR A 46 1.51 -14.32 -11.61
N LEU A 47 1.74 -15.23 -10.64
CA LEU A 47 2.01 -14.86 -9.25
C LEU A 47 3.32 -14.05 -9.07
N PRO A 48 4.45 -14.39 -9.71
CA PRO A 48 5.66 -13.57 -9.63
C PRO A 48 5.47 -12.16 -10.23
N ALA A 49 4.76 -12.05 -11.35
CA ALA A 49 4.47 -10.76 -11.99
C ALA A 49 3.59 -9.88 -11.09
N PHE A 50 2.58 -10.47 -10.46
CA PHE A 50 1.76 -9.81 -9.45
C PHE A 50 2.59 -9.32 -8.26
N GLN A 51 3.44 -10.16 -7.67
CA GLN A 51 4.30 -9.78 -6.55
C GLN A 51 5.25 -8.64 -6.90
N GLN A 52 5.82 -8.66 -8.12
CA GLN A 52 6.67 -7.58 -8.61
C GLN A 52 5.87 -6.27 -8.78
N ALA A 53 4.66 -6.32 -9.33
CA ALA A 53 3.81 -5.15 -9.47
C ALA A 53 3.41 -4.54 -8.12
N VAL A 54 3.09 -5.37 -7.14
CA VAL A 54 2.84 -4.92 -5.75
C VAL A 54 4.06 -4.21 -5.18
N GLN A 55 5.27 -4.79 -5.32
CA GLN A 55 6.48 -4.16 -4.80
C GLN A 55 6.78 -2.82 -5.49
N LEU A 56 6.63 -2.75 -6.82
CA LEU A 56 6.81 -1.52 -7.58
C LEU A 56 5.85 -0.42 -7.12
N GLU A 57 4.60 -0.79 -6.82
CA GLU A 57 3.60 0.14 -6.34
C GLU A 57 3.85 0.60 -4.89
N ILE A 58 4.34 -0.30 -4.02
CA ILE A 58 4.84 0.06 -2.69
C ILE A 58 5.98 1.08 -2.78
N ASP A 59 6.96 0.84 -3.65
CA ASP A 59 8.11 1.72 -3.83
C ASP A 59 7.68 3.07 -4.40
N ARG A 60 6.74 3.07 -5.36
CA ARG A 60 6.14 4.28 -5.94
C ARG A 60 5.42 5.10 -4.87
N LEU A 61 4.57 4.47 -4.05
CA LEU A 61 3.86 5.13 -2.97
C LEU A 61 4.84 5.73 -1.96
N SER A 62 5.82 4.94 -1.52
CA SER A 62 6.85 5.37 -0.56
C SER A 62 7.64 6.57 -1.09
N GLY A 63 8.00 6.56 -2.37
CA GLY A 63 8.70 7.68 -3.02
C GLY A 63 7.85 8.94 -3.18
N GLN A 64 6.53 8.82 -3.31
CA GLN A 64 5.62 9.96 -3.45
C GLN A 64 5.23 10.60 -2.11
N THR A 65 4.98 9.78 -1.10
CA THR A 65 4.46 10.23 0.19
C THR A 65 5.54 10.39 1.25
N GLY A 66 6.73 9.83 1.02
CA GLY A 66 7.80 9.73 2.03
C GLY A 66 7.48 8.74 3.15
N GLN A 67 6.39 7.97 3.02
CA GLN A 67 5.97 6.99 4.03
C GLN A 67 6.80 5.72 3.93
N ILE A 68 7.08 5.10 5.08
CA ILE A 68 7.65 3.76 5.14
C ILE A 68 6.50 2.77 5.17
N VAL A 69 6.37 1.94 4.13
CA VAL A 69 5.37 0.88 4.08
C VAL A 69 5.93 -0.37 4.77
N VAL A 70 5.22 -0.87 5.79
CA VAL A 70 5.61 -2.08 6.52
C VAL A 70 4.50 -3.13 6.46
N ARG A 71 4.85 -4.40 6.69
CA ARG A 71 3.86 -5.47 6.80
C ARG A 71 2.91 -5.19 7.97
N LYS A 72 1.61 -5.36 7.76
CA LYS A 72 0.60 -5.30 8.80
C LYS A 72 0.92 -6.30 9.92
N GLY A 73 0.84 -5.84 11.17
CA GLY A 73 1.25 -6.61 12.35
C GLY A 73 2.76 -6.59 12.65
N ALA A 74 3.60 -5.99 11.81
CA ALA A 74 5.02 -5.79 12.13
C ALA A 74 5.25 -4.64 13.13
N VAL A 75 4.29 -3.73 13.28
CA VAL A 75 4.33 -2.64 14.27
C VAL A 75 3.73 -3.16 15.59
N LEU A 76 4.60 -3.54 16.53
CA LEU A 76 4.19 -4.19 17.78
C LEU A 76 3.82 -3.21 18.90
N SER A 77 4.37 -1.99 18.88
CA SER A 77 4.21 -1.03 19.98
C SER A 77 4.72 0.35 19.57
N ALA A 78 3.88 1.11 18.88
CA ALA A 78 4.14 2.55 18.71
C ALA A 78 2.92 3.31 19.23
N ALA A 79 2.97 3.68 20.51
CA ALA A 79 1.91 4.49 21.12
C ALA A 79 1.79 5.81 20.34
N GLY A 80 0.63 6.05 19.72
CA GLY A 80 0.36 7.27 18.94
C GLY A 80 0.72 7.20 17.45
N LEU A 81 1.27 6.10 16.95
CA LEU A 81 1.58 5.95 15.53
C LEU A 81 0.33 5.46 14.79
N GLN A 82 -0.47 6.40 14.28
CA GLN A 82 -1.56 6.09 13.36
C GLN A 82 -0.94 5.63 12.03
N ALA A 83 -0.82 4.33 11.81
CA ALA A 83 -0.37 3.83 10.52
C ALA A 83 -1.57 3.67 9.58
N ALA A 84 -1.51 4.31 8.41
CA ALA A 84 -2.56 4.17 7.40
C ALA A 84 -2.47 2.79 6.73
N ASP A 85 -3.58 2.05 6.65
CA ASP A 85 -3.65 0.83 5.83
C ASP A 85 -3.79 1.23 4.36
N VAL A 86 -2.75 0.93 3.57
CA VAL A 86 -2.65 1.31 2.16
C VAL A 86 -2.91 0.12 1.23
N THR A 87 -3.32 -1.03 1.78
CA THR A 87 -3.50 -2.27 1.02
C THR A 87 -4.47 -2.07 -0.13
N ASP A 88 -5.65 -1.51 0.11
CA ASP A 88 -6.67 -1.32 -0.93
C ASP A 88 -6.19 -0.34 -2.01
N THR A 89 -5.53 0.75 -1.62
CA THR A 89 -4.98 1.75 -2.54
C THR A 89 -3.94 1.16 -3.49
N ILE A 90 -3.02 0.34 -2.95
CA ILE A 90 -1.99 -0.34 -3.74
C ILE A 90 -2.65 -1.37 -4.67
N MET A 91 -3.57 -2.17 -4.14
CA MET A 91 -4.24 -3.22 -4.91
C MET A 91 -5.13 -2.67 -6.02
N GLU A 92 -5.81 -1.53 -5.80
CA GLU A 92 -6.59 -0.88 -6.84
C GLU A 92 -5.72 -0.54 -8.05
N LYS A 93 -4.53 0.04 -7.82
CA LYS A 93 -3.58 0.37 -8.90
C LYS A 93 -3.04 -0.88 -9.59
N VAL A 94 -2.53 -1.83 -8.80
CA VAL A 94 -1.95 -3.08 -9.32
C VAL A 94 -2.95 -3.87 -10.17
N LEU A 95 -4.21 -3.96 -9.75
CA LEU A 95 -5.24 -4.74 -10.44
C LEU A 95 -5.90 -4.02 -11.62
N VAL A 96 -5.87 -2.68 -11.64
CA VAL A 96 -6.33 -1.88 -12.79
C VAL A 96 -5.29 -1.89 -13.91
N ASP A 97 -4.01 -1.76 -13.56
CA ASP A 97 -2.89 -1.73 -14.51
C ASP A 97 -2.42 -3.15 -14.91
N ALA A 98 -3.14 -4.17 -14.43
CA ALA A 98 -2.84 -5.58 -14.60
C ALA A 98 -2.84 -6.03 -16.07
N ALA A 99 -1.63 -6.23 -16.61
CA ALA A 99 -1.36 -7.05 -17.79
C ALA A 99 -0.46 -8.23 -17.37
N PHE A 100 -0.99 -9.07 -16.47
CA PHE A 100 -0.29 -10.25 -15.94
C PHE A 100 -0.41 -11.45 -16.90
#